data_AF-Q46G33-F1
#
_entry.id   AF-Q46G33-F1
#
_cell.length_a   1.000
_cell.length_b   1.000
_cell.length_c   1.000
_cell.angle_alpha   90.00
_cell.angle_beta   90.00
_cell.angle_gamma   90.00
#
_symmetry.space_group_name_H-M   'P 1'
#
loop_
_entity.id
_entity.type
_entity.pdbx_description
1 polymer ?
#
loop_
_entity_poly.entity_id
_entity_poly.type
_entity_poly.pdbx_seq_one_letter_code
_entity_poly.pdbx_strand_id
1 'polypeptide(L)'
;MKQKDSATKNQRYLAVFLALTMLLSAGAIFFSGNSNKNNESDDVSSSGNIEENNTIAFSQIPGRQVHHEFNSVADGLNMSPEGVVSASYVDLQRTTGTPFEQVFGNKTMMYSLYGADVTKRYGARYADGEGFELHQIPERKILMPWGLVQYDNYSLLARTNNTYDIWNVVGSPMILGSRQSVQDVIDVLEGNATASTEYNSLLSQVSPEGSLYQELATKTNNSTIQADQLYIDLRKLDDGSYSQTSLYLNPDPEFAEKIKAFQANSTERGVTYNVTTSGNITKMIITSDFRSLLNETEMLSQ
;
A
#
# COMPACT_ATOMS: atom_id res chain seq x y z
N MET A 1 -3.89 22.49 -38.04
CA MET A 1 -3.38 22.52 -36.65
C MET A 1 -4.38 21.75 -35.79
N LYS A 2 -4.04 20.53 -35.36
CA LYS A 2 -4.90 19.74 -34.46
C LYS A 2 -4.70 20.23 -33.03
N GLN A 3 -5.80 20.62 -32.40
CA GLN A 3 -5.88 21.04 -31.02
C GLN A 3 -5.40 19.87 -30.13
N LYS A 4 -4.40 20.14 -29.29
CA LYS A 4 -3.87 19.19 -28.31
C LYS A 4 -4.92 19.08 -27.20
N ASP A 5 -5.62 17.96 -27.14
CA ASP A 5 -6.56 17.68 -26.06
C ASP A 5 -5.85 17.79 -24.71
N SER A 6 -6.38 18.66 -23.87
CA SER A 6 -5.95 18.85 -22.50
C SER A 6 -6.28 17.55 -21.75
N ALA A 7 -5.25 16.78 -21.36
CA ALA A 7 -5.38 15.78 -20.30
C ALA A 7 -6.22 16.39 -19.17
N THR A 8 -7.40 15.82 -18.93
CA THR A 8 -8.43 16.42 -18.07
C THR A 8 -7.84 16.72 -16.70
N LYS A 9 -8.11 17.90 -16.12
CA LYS A 9 -7.47 18.40 -14.89
C LYS A 9 -7.44 17.36 -13.75
N ASN A 10 -8.44 16.49 -13.67
CA ASN A 10 -8.52 15.38 -12.70
C ASN A 10 -7.38 14.36 -12.84
N GLN A 11 -6.89 14.10 -14.05
CA GLN A 11 -5.73 13.22 -14.30
C GLN A 11 -4.42 13.83 -13.79
N ARG A 12 -4.29 15.17 -13.78
CA ARG A 12 -3.12 15.83 -13.21
C ARG A 12 -3.10 15.75 -11.69
N TYR A 13 -4.25 15.98 -11.04
CA TYR A 13 -4.37 15.84 -9.59
C TYR A 13 -4.22 14.37 -9.13
N LEU A 14 -4.77 13.42 -9.89
CA LEU A 14 -4.57 11.99 -9.67
C LEU A 14 -3.08 11.59 -9.75
N ALA A 15 -2.35 12.09 -10.73
CA ALA A 15 -0.91 11.84 -10.89
C ALA A 15 -0.07 12.38 -9.71
N VAL A 16 -0.53 13.44 -9.04
CA VAL A 16 0.14 14.05 -7.89
C VAL A 16 -0.15 13.30 -6.59
N PHE A 17 -1.39 12.88 -6.36
CA PHE A 17 -1.70 11.97 -5.24
C PHE A 17 -0.94 10.65 -5.38
N LEU A 18 -0.88 10.13 -6.61
CA LEU A 18 -0.04 9.01 -6.96
C LEU A 18 1.43 9.32 -6.65
N ALA A 19 1.98 10.47 -7.03
CA ALA A 19 3.36 10.85 -6.68
C ALA A 19 3.64 10.90 -5.16
N LEU A 20 2.67 11.35 -4.34
CA LEU A 20 2.78 11.35 -2.88
C LEU A 20 2.76 9.91 -2.29
N THR A 21 1.88 9.04 -2.80
CA THR A 21 1.86 7.61 -2.40
C THR A 21 2.98 6.79 -3.06
N MET A 22 3.56 7.30 -4.14
CA MET A 22 4.72 6.73 -4.83
C MET A 22 6.01 6.90 -4.04
N LEU A 23 6.04 7.72 -2.99
CA LEU A 23 7.16 7.76 -2.07
C LEU A 23 7.43 6.38 -1.42
N LEU A 24 6.44 5.48 -1.43
CA LEU A 24 6.57 4.09 -0.96
C LEU A 24 6.11 3.02 -1.97
N SER A 25 5.77 3.39 -3.22
CA SER A 25 5.24 2.44 -4.21
C SER A 25 6.33 1.55 -4.83
N ALA A 26 7.02 0.78 -4.02
CA ALA A 26 7.91 -0.24 -4.51
C ALA A 26 7.16 -1.51 -4.98
N GLY A 27 5.82 -1.53 -4.97
CA GLY A 27 5.05 -2.53 -5.73
C GLY A 27 5.32 -2.46 -7.24
N ALA A 28 5.75 -1.31 -7.76
CA ALA A 28 6.23 -1.21 -9.14
C ALA A 28 7.64 -1.79 -9.33
N ILE A 29 8.45 -1.89 -8.27
CA ILE A 29 9.85 -2.34 -8.35
C ILE A 29 9.94 -3.86 -8.49
N PHE A 30 8.99 -4.64 -7.97
CA PHE A 30 8.94 -6.07 -8.25
C PHE A 30 8.63 -6.42 -9.73
N PHE A 31 8.20 -5.45 -10.55
CA PHE A 31 7.88 -5.65 -11.96
C PHE A 31 8.59 -4.68 -12.92
N SER A 32 9.45 -3.78 -12.40
CA SER A 32 10.27 -2.89 -13.19
C SER A 32 11.62 -3.55 -13.48
N GLY A 33 11.63 -4.53 -14.38
CA GLY A 33 12.85 -4.97 -15.04
C GLY A 33 13.54 -3.78 -15.71
N ASN A 34 14.82 -3.61 -15.41
CA ASN A 34 15.71 -2.58 -15.94
C ASN A 34 15.74 -2.59 -17.48
N SER A 35 14.83 -1.86 -18.15
CA SER A 35 14.93 -1.59 -19.59
C SER A 35 15.80 -0.37 -19.79
N ASN A 36 17.12 -0.59 -19.86
CA ASN A 36 18.02 0.40 -20.41
C ASN A 36 17.62 0.62 -21.88
N LYS A 37 17.33 1.88 -22.23
CA LYS A 37 17.04 2.26 -23.62
C LYS A 37 18.24 1.92 -24.50
N ASN A 38 18.01 1.12 -25.54
CA ASN A 38 18.38 1.38 -26.94
C ASN A 38 18.20 0.09 -27.77
N ASN A 39 17.14 0.01 -28.57
CA ASN A 39 17.18 -0.16 -30.02
C ASN A 39 15.83 -0.64 -30.57
N GLU A 40 15.62 -0.23 -31.80
CA GLU A 40 14.43 -0.32 -32.65
C GLU A 40 13.87 -1.73 -32.84
N SER A 41 12.55 -1.76 -33.10
CA SER A 41 11.78 -2.75 -33.87
C SER A 41 12.04 -4.23 -33.63
N ASP A 42 11.04 -4.94 -33.11
CA ASP A 42 10.30 -5.92 -33.93
C ASP A 42 9.05 -6.43 -33.21
N ASP A 43 8.05 -6.77 -34.03
CA ASP A 43 6.67 -7.15 -33.77
C ASP A 43 6.34 -7.82 -32.41
N VAL A 44 5.54 -7.14 -31.59
CA VAL A 44 4.69 -7.81 -30.60
C VAL A 44 3.52 -8.43 -31.37
N SER A 45 3.71 -9.69 -31.75
CA SER A 45 2.65 -10.53 -32.29
C SER A 45 1.49 -10.59 -31.31
N SER A 46 0.37 -9.99 -31.73
CA SER A 46 -0.96 -10.24 -31.20
C SER A 46 -1.33 -11.72 -31.36
N SER A 47 -2.16 -12.20 -30.42
CA SER A 47 -2.92 -13.46 -30.41
C SER A 47 -2.17 -14.75 -30.06
N GLY A 48 -2.32 -15.15 -28.80
CA GLY A 48 -2.18 -16.53 -28.32
C GLY A 48 -3.23 -16.76 -27.23
N ASN A 49 -4.09 -17.75 -27.45
CA ASN A 49 -5.29 -18.08 -26.69
C ASN A 49 -5.11 -18.03 -25.16
N ILE A 50 -6.04 -17.35 -24.47
CA ILE A 50 -6.34 -17.60 -23.05
C ILE A 50 -7.01 -18.98 -23.01
N GLU A 51 -6.21 -20.03 -23.08
CA GLU A 51 -6.64 -21.40 -22.81
C GLU A 51 -7.20 -21.47 -21.38
N GLU A 52 -8.24 -22.29 -21.18
CA GLU A 52 -8.98 -22.49 -19.93
C GLU A 52 -8.17 -22.18 -18.67
N ASN A 53 -8.60 -21.18 -17.90
CA ASN A 53 -7.99 -20.75 -16.65
C ASN A 53 -7.73 -21.95 -15.71
N ASN A 54 -6.51 -22.50 -15.76
CA ASN A 54 -6.00 -23.52 -14.84
C ASN A 54 -5.79 -22.88 -13.46
N THR A 55 -6.91 -22.62 -12.79
CA THR A 55 -6.95 -22.19 -11.40
C THR A 55 -6.96 -23.40 -10.49
N ILE A 56 -6.35 -23.25 -9.32
CA ILE A 56 -6.31 -24.23 -8.25
C ILE A 56 -6.92 -23.61 -7.00
N ALA A 57 -7.78 -24.37 -6.31
CA ALA A 57 -8.35 -23.95 -5.04
C ALA A 57 -7.29 -24.04 -3.93
N PHE A 58 -7.35 -23.16 -2.93
CA PHE A 58 -6.41 -23.17 -1.80
C PHE A 58 -6.40 -24.52 -1.09
N SER A 59 -7.56 -25.19 -0.96
CA SER A 59 -7.68 -26.50 -0.34
C SER A 59 -6.93 -27.63 -1.06
N GLN A 60 -6.53 -27.43 -2.32
CA GLN A 60 -5.75 -28.40 -3.10
C GLN A 60 -4.23 -28.19 -2.94
N ILE A 61 -3.82 -27.07 -2.33
CA ILE A 61 -2.42 -26.77 -2.08
C ILE A 61 -2.01 -27.45 -0.76
N PRO A 62 -0.97 -28.29 -0.76
CA PRO A 62 -0.57 -29.02 0.44
C PRO A 62 0.02 -28.09 1.51
N GLY A 63 0.14 -28.61 2.73
CA GLY A 63 0.73 -27.87 3.85
C GLY A 63 -0.25 -26.94 4.57
N ARG A 64 0.29 -26.11 5.46
CA ARG A 64 -0.43 -25.08 6.20
C ARG A 64 -0.78 -23.92 5.29
N GLN A 65 -1.87 -23.26 5.63
CA GLN A 65 -2.29 -21.99 5.03
C GLN A 65 -2.24 -20.91 6.09
N VAL A 66 -1.95 -19.69 5.67
CA VAL A 66 -1.97 -18.52 6.55
C VAL A 66 -3.41 -18.24 6.98
N HIS A 67 -3.61 -18.00 8.28
CA HIS A 67 -4.90 -17.63 8.86
C HIS A 67 -4.69 -16.48 9.84
N HIS A 68 -4.82 -15.25 9.34
CA HIS A 68 -4.66 -14.04 10.14
C HIS A 68 -5.62 -12.96 9.62
N GLU A 69 -6.21 -12.17 10.49
CA GLU A 69 -7.00 -11.03 10.03
C GLU A 69 -6.09 -9.87 9.64
N PHE A 70 -6.43 -9.13 8.59
CA PHE A 70 -5.77 -7.85 8.33
C PHE A 70 -6.77 -6.83 7.80
N ASN A 71 -7.11 -5.87 8.66
CA ASN A 71 -8.10 -4.82 8.41
C ASN A 71 -7.49 -3.42 8.56
N SER A 72 -6.18 -3.34 8.82
CA SER A 72 -5.44 -2.12 9.10
C SER A 72 -3.95 -2.31 8.83
N VAL A 73 -3.20 -1.21 8.82
CA VAL A 73 -1.72 -1.26 8.78
C VAL A 73 -1.15 -1.89 10.05
N ALA A 74 -1.82 -1.74 11.20
CA ALA A 74 -1.41 -2.35 12.47
C ALA A 74 -1.49 -3.88 12.41
N ASP A 75 -2.58 -4.42 11.84
CA ASP A 75 -2.72 -5.87 11.67
C ASP A 75 -1.66 -6.43 10.72
N GLY A 76 -1.31 -5.68 9.66
CA GLY A 76 -0.23 -6.03 8.75
C GLY A 76 1.13 -6.07 9.44
N LEU A 77 1.43 -5.07 10.29
CA LEU A 77 2.67 -5.00 11.06
C LEU A 77 2.84 -6.16 12.05
N ASN A 78 1.74 -6.68 12.60
CA ASN A 78 1.77 -7.87 13.46
C ASN A 78 2.27 -9.14 12.73
N MET A 79 2.29 -9.12 11.40
CA MET A 79 2.87 -10.18 10.56
C MET A 79 4.20 -9.77 9.92
N SER A 80 4.59 -8.50 10.03
CA SER A 80 5.83 -8.00 9.46
C SER A 80 7.01 -8.30 10.36
N PRO A 81 8.08 -8.93 9.85
CA PRO A 81 9.39 -8.96 10.53
C PRO A 81 9.80 -7.56 10.98
N GLU A 82 10.50 -7.46 12.11
CA GLU A 82 11.09 -6.22 12.65
C GLU A 82 11.91 -5.46 11.58
N GLY A 83 11.94 -4.12 11.68
CA GLY A 83 12.71 -3.25 10.79
C GLY A 83 11.92 -2.58 9.66
N VAL A 84 10.59 -2.59 9.73
CA VAL A 84 9.75 -1.94 8.71
C VAL A 84 9.98 -0.43 8.70
N VAL A 85 10.52 0.08 7.59
CA VAL A 85 10.73 1.54 7.40
C VAL A 85 9.49 2.22 6.84
N SER A 86 8.60 1.46 6.22
CA SER A 86 7.31 1.96 5.77
C SER A 86 6.30 0.85 5.48
N ALA A 87 5.02 1.14 5.65
CA ALA A 87 3.94 0.21 5.35
C ALA A 87 2.69 0.93 4.89
N SER A 88 1.86 0.26 4.09
CA SER A 88 0.57 0.78 3.66
C SER A 88 -0.49 -0.30 3.69
N TYR A 89 -1.74 0.09 3.94
CA TYR A 89 -2.92 -0.76 3.88
C TYR A 89 -3.98 -0.08 3.02
N VAL A 90 -4.68 -0.85 2.19
CA VAL A 90 -5.80 -0.39 1.38
C VAL A 90 -6.95 -1.39 1.41
N ASP A 91 -8.16 -0.89 1.65
CA ASP A 91 -9.40 -1.62 1.44
C ASP A 91 -9.99 -1.27 0.06
N LEU A 92 -9.76 -2.13 -0.93
CA LEU A 92 -10.15 -1.90 -2.32
C LEU A 92 -11.67 -1.96 -2.53
N GLN A 93 -12.39 -2.60 -1.60
CA GLN A 93 -13.85 -2.58 -1.64
C GLN A 93 -14.37 -1.20 -1.22
N ARG A 94 -13.77 -0.59 -0.19
CA ARG A 94 -14.12 0.77 0.26
C ARG A 94 -13.73 1.87 -0.70
N THR A 95 -12.72 1.63 -1.55
CA THR A 95 -12.35 2.62 -2.59
C THR A 95 -13.30 2.60 -3.78
N THR A 96 -14.07 1.53 -4.00
CA THR A 96 -14.95 1.38 -5.16
C THR A 96 -16.01 2.50 -5.21
N GLY A 97 -16.17 3.13 -6.37
CA GLY A 97 -17.09 4.26 -6.55
C GLY A 97 -16.62 5.56 -5.91
N THR A 98 -15.39 5.62 -5.38
CA THR A 98 -14.74 6.85 -4.92
C THR A 98 -13.66 7.29 -5.90
N PRO A 99 -13.19 8.56 -5.85
CA PRO A 99 -12.05 8.99 -6.63
C PRO A 99 -10.76 8.18 -6.37
N PHE A 100 -10.65 7.52 -5.21
CA PHE A 100 -9.51 6.66 -4.86
C PHE A 100 -9.50 5.30 -5.57
N GLU A 101 -10.60 4.89 -6.21
CA GLU A 101 -10.64 3.63 -6.98
C GLU A 101 -9.59 3.65 -8.10
N GLN A 102 -9.39 4.78 -8.76
CA GLN A 102 -8.42 4.90 -9.86
C GLN A 102 -6.96 4.98 -9.36
N VAL A 103 -6.77 5.43 -8.12
CA VAL A 103 -5.44 5.51 -7.50
C VAL A 103 -4.98 4.13 -7.07
N PHE A 104 -5.83 3.43 -6.32
CA PHE A 104 -5.43 2.21 -5.62
C PHE A 104 -5.92 0.93 -6.29
N GLY A 105 -6.95 1.02 -7.15
CA GLY A 105 -7.60 -0.12 -7.80
C GLY A 105 -6.89 -0.61 -9.06
N ASN A 106 -5.61 -0.98 -8.96
CA ASN A 106 -4.90 -1.69 -10.04
C ASN A 106 -5.38 -3.17 -10.13
N LYS A 107 -6.68 -3.34 -10.39
CA LYS A 107 -7.38 -4.64 -10.43
C LYS A 107 -6.80 -5.55 -11.52
N THR A 108 -6.43 -4.99 -12.67
CA THR A 108 -5.90 -5.74 -13.82
C THR A 108 -4.59 -6.47 -13.50
N MET A 109 -3.64 -5.80 -12.85
CA MET A 109 -2.35 -6.40 -12.51
C MET A 109 -2.49 -7.51 -11.45
N MET A 110 -3.35 -7.30 -10.45
CA MET A 110 -3.60 -8.31 -9.42
C MET A 110 -4.35 -9.51 -9.99
N TYR A 111 -5.32 -9.26 -10.86
CA TYR A 111 -6.03 -10.32 -11.58
C TYR A 111 -5.08 -11.10 -12.50
N SER A 112 -4.10 -10.48 -13.15
CA SER A 112 -3.13 -11.21 -13.97
C SER A 112 -2.22 -12.13 -13.15
N LEU A 113 -1.94 -11.76 -11.89
CA LEU A 113 -1.14 -12.60 -10.98
C LEU A 113 -1.93 -13.79 -10.45
N TYR A 114 -3.20 -13.61 -10.10
CA TYR A 114 -3.98 -14.62 -9.37
C TYR A 114 -5.13 -15.24 -10.15
N GLY A 115 -5.61 -14.62 -11.21
CA GLY A 115 -6.88 -14.97 -11.86
C GLY A 115 -8.09 -14.78 -10.93
N ALA A 116 -7.95 -13.91 -9.92
CA ALA A 116 -8.94 -13.64 -8.89
C ALA A 116 -8.81 -12.19 -8.39
N ASP A 117 -9.92 -11.66 -7.86
CA ASP A 117 -9.95 -10.31 -7.32
C ASP A 117 -9.30 -10.22 -5.93
N VAL A 118 -8.49 -9.18 -5.73
CA VAL A 118 -7.95 -8.79 -4.43
C VAL A 118 -8.85 -7.71 -3.82
N THR A 119 -9.29 -7.91 -2.58
CA THR A 119 -10.19 -6.97 -1.89
C THR A 119 -9.50 -6.09 -0.86
N LYS A 120 -8.38 -6.53 -0.31
CA LYS A 120 -7.53 -5.78 0.62
C LYS A 120 -6.07 -6.04 0.31
N ARG A 121 -5.25 -5.01 0.50
CA ARG A 121 -3.80 -5.09 0.31
C ARG A 121 -3.09 -4.47 1.49
N TYR A 122 -2.03 -5.11 1.93
CA TYR A 122 -1.02 -4.50 2.77
C TYR A 122 0.34 -4.67 2.10
N GLY A 123 1.23 -3.70 2.25
CA GLY A 123 2.61 -3.81 1.79
C GLY A 123 3.56 -3.21 2.81
N ALA A 124 4.65 -3.91 3.08
CA ALA A 124 5.72 -3.45 3.96
C ALA A 124 7.04 -3.34 3.20
N ARG A 125 7.90 -2.42 3.62
CA ARG A 125 9.24 -2.20 3.07
C ARG A 125 10.28 -2.06 4.15
N TYR A 126 11.49 -2.49 3.80
CA TYR A 126 12.68 -2.46 4.63
C TYR A 126 13.74 -1.53 4.02
N ALA A 127 14.77 -1.21 4.80
CA ALA A 127 15.81 -0.25 4.41
C ALA A 127 16.66 -0.72 3.20
N ASP A 128 16.73 -2.03 2.97
CA ASP A 128 17.40 -2.65 1.83
C ASP A 128 16.57 -2.61 0.53
N GLY A 129 15.32 -2.12 0.60
CA GLY A 129 14.39 -2.05 -0.52
C GLY A 129 13.55 -3.31 -0.71
N GLU A 130 13.85 -4.39 0.01
CA GLU A 130 13.03 -5.59 0.04
C GLU A 130 11.70 -5.33 0.74
N GLY A 131 10.77 -6.26 0.57
CA GLY A 131 9.44 -6.13 1.14
C GLY A 131 8.54 -7.28 0.76
N PHE A 132 7.35 -7.26 1.34
CA PHE A 132 6.31 -8.23 1.05
C PHE A 132 4.95 -7.55 0.98
N GLU A 133 4.00 -8.27 0.44
CA GLU A 133 2.61 -7.86 0.34
C GLU A 133 1.69 -8.93 0.90
N LEU A 134 0.57 -8.48 1.45
CA LEU A 134 -0.53 -9.33 1.89
C LEU A 134 -1.75 -9.02 1.04
N HIS A 135 -2.41 -10.08 0.56
CA HIS A 135 -3.57 -9.96 -0.32
C HIS A 135 -4.74 -10.77 0.21
N GLN A 136 -5.90 -10.12 0.33
CA GLN A 136 -7.15 -10.80 0.60
C GLN A 136 -7.78 -11.24 -0.72
N ILE A 137 -7.91 -12.56 -0.92
CA ILE A 137 -8.62 -13.13 -2.08
C ILE A 137 -9.85 -13.90 -1.58
N PRO A 138 -11.06 -13.32 -1.69
CA PRO A 138 -12.28 -13.96 -1.20
C PRO A 138 -12.57 -15.31 -1.86
N GLU A 139 -12.20 -15.45 -3.14
CA GLU A 139 -12.51 -16.65 -3.93
C GLU A 139 -11.70 -17.89 -3.51
N ARG A 140 -10.63 -17.72 -2.72
CA ARG A 140 -9.72 -18.79 -2.26
C ARG A 140 -9.25 -19.74 -3.38
N LYS A 141 -8.98 -19.18 -4.55
CA LYS A 141 -8.39 -19.85 -5.71
C LYS A 141 -7.37 -18.92 -6.36
N ILE A 142 -6.36 -19.50 -7.00
CA ILE A 142 -5.32 -18.78 -7.75
C ILE A 142 -4.98 -19.50 -9.04
N LEU A 143 -4.37 -18.82 -10.00
CA LEU A 143 -3.69 -19.45 -11.14
C LEU A 143 -2.60 -20.41 -10.64
N MET A 144 -2.50 -21.57 -11.32
CA MET A 144 -1.47 -22.58 -11.07
C MET A 144 -0.07 -21.95 -10.96
N PRO A 145 0.72 -22.31 -9.93
CA PRO A 145 2.09 -21.83 -9.81
C PRO A 145 3.03 -22.58 -10.75
N TRP A 146 4.20 -22.00 -11.00
CA TRP A 146 5.25 -22.63 -11.83
C TRP A 146 6.01 -23.74 -11.10
N GLY A 147 6.00 -23.69 -9.77
CA GLY A 147 6.72 -24.62 -8.93
C GLY A 147 6.30 -24.48 -7.48
N LEU A 148 6.71 -25.45 -6.66
CA LEU A 148 6.40 -25.52 -5.26
C LEU A 148 7.64 -25.92 -4.47
N VAL A 149 7.88 -25.26 -3.35
CA VAL A 149 8.87 -25.64 -2.36
C VAL A 149 8.24 -25.58 -0.97
N GLN A 150 8.67 -26.45 -0.05
CA GLN A 150 8.19 -26.47 1.32
C GLN A 150 9.09 -25.62 2.23
N TYR A 151 8.47 -24.93 3.19
CA TYR A 151 9.17 -24.28 4.29
C TYR A 151 8.24 -24.27 5.52
N ASP A 152 8.70 -24.82 6.64
CA ASP A 152 7.93 -24.99 7.87
C ASP A 152 6.49 -25.50 7.66
N ASN A 153 6.35 -26.53 6.79
CA ASN A 153 5.06 -27.11 6.39
C ASN A 153 4.13 -26.16 5.61
N TYR A 154 4.58 -24.98 5.19
CA TYR A 154 3.91 -24.13 4.20
C TYR A 154 4.42 -24.43 2.79
N SER A 155 3.51 -24.37 1.82
CA SER A 155 3.86 -24.42 0.40
C SER A 155 4.16 -23.03 -0.14
N LEU A 156 5.44 -22.76 -0.41
CA LEU A 156 5.90 -21.59 -1.15
C LEU A 156 5.76 -21.87 -2.64
N LEU A 157 5.00 -21.01 -3.32
CA LEU A 157 4.58 -21.21 -4.70
C LEU A 157 5.26 -20.19 -5.60
N ALA A 158 6.01 -20.66 -6.60
CA ALA A 158 6.68 -19.78 -7.55
C ALA A 158 5.67 -19.14 -8.51
N ARG A 159 5.71 -17.80 -8.63
CA ARG A 159 4.84 -17.05 -9.57
C ARG A 159 5.47 -16.81 -10.93
N THR A 160 6.77 -17.05 -11.05
CA THR A 160 7.50 -16.91 -12.32
C THR A 160 8.25 -18.20 -12.64
N ASN A 161 8.62 -18.38 -13.91
CA ASN A 161 9.48 -19.48 -14.34
C ASN A 161 10.96 -19.18 -14.01
N ASN A 162 11.25 -18.97 -12.72
CA ASN A 162 12.59 -18.62 -12.20
C ASN A 162 13.21 -17.34 -12.79
N THR A 163 12.41 -16.47 -13.42
CA THR A 163 12.92 -15.19 -13.98
C THR A 163 13.08 -14.12 -12.89
N TYR A 164 12.19 -14.14 -11.90
CA TYR A 164 12.20 -13.23 -10.76
C TYR A 164 11.92 -14.03 -9.48
N ASP A 165 12.55 -13.64 -8.37
CA ASP A 165 12.32 -14.23 -7.06
C ASP A 165 10.98 -13.75 -6.48
N ILE A 166 9.88 -14.30 -7.00
CA ILE A 166 8.52 -13.94 -6.60
C ILE A 166 7.79 -15.21 -6.20
N TRP A 167 7.47 -15.27 -4.91
CA TRP A 167 6.84 -16.40 -4.26
C TRP A 167 5.60 -15.95 -3.53
N ASN A 168 4.62 -16.84 -3.43
CA ASN A 168 3.47 -16.63 -2.58
C ASN A 168 3.18 -17.84 -1.70
N VAL A 169 2.52 -17.60 -0.57
CA VAL A 169 1.94 -18.62 0.29
C VAL A 169 0.44 -18.35 0.41
N VAL A 170 -0.36 -19.38 0.18
CA VAL A 170 -1.82 -19.25 0.20
C VAL A 170 -2.39 -19.20 1.61
N GLY A 171 -3.51 -18.50 1.74
CA GLY A 171 -4.19 -18.30 3.00
C GLY A 171 -5.10 -17.08 2.96
N SER A 172 -5.49 -16.63 4.13
CA SER A 172 -6.22 -15.39 4.35
C SER A 172 -5.49 -14.63 5.46
N PRO A 173 -4.58 -13.69 5.15
CA PRO A 173 -4.16 -13.26 3.80
C PRO A 173 -3.29 -14.27 3.05
N MET A 174 -3.14 -14.04 1.74
CA MET A 174 -2.00 -14.58 0.98
C MET A 174 -0.78 -13.68 1.19
N ILE A 175 0.40 -14.28 1.39
CA ILE A 175 1.68 -13.56 1.47
C ILE A 175 2.34 -13.61 0.08
N LEU A 176 2.90 -12.50 -0.40
CA LEU A 176 3.65 -12.39 -1.66
C LEU A 176 4.96 -11.64 -1.40
N GLY A 177 6.09 -12.13 -1.91
CA GLY A 177 7.38 -11.43 -1.82
C GLY A 177 8.54 -12.23 -2.41
N SER A 178 9.78 -11.82 -2.11
CA SER A 178 10.95 -12.67 -2.31
C SER A 178 10.86 -13.91 -1.43
N ARG A 179 11.60 -14.97 -1.79
CA ARG A 179 11.54 -16.23 -1.03
C ARG A 179 11.88 -16.00 0.43
N GLN A 180 12.92 -15.20 0.70
CA GLN A 180 13.35 -14.85 2.05
C GLN A 180 12.26 -14.05 2.78
N SER A 181 11.72 -12.99 2.16
CA SER A 181 10.66 -12.17 2.79
C SER A 181 9.44 -12.99 3.19
N VAL A 182 9.03 -13.97 2.36
CA VAL A 182 7.91 -14.86 2.68
C VAL A 182 8.23 -15.77 3.87
N GLN A 183 9.47 -16.27 3.95
CA GLN A 183 9.93 -17.09 5.07
C GLN A 183 9.96 -16.28 6.37
N ASP A 184 10.46 -15.06 6.32
CA ASP A 184 10.55 -14.18 7.50
C ASP A 184 9.15 -13.88 8.07
N VAL A 185 8.16 -13.64 7.20
CA VAL A 185 6.76 -13.46 7.63
C VAL A 185 6.20 -14.74 8.27
N ILE A 186 6.53 -15.91 7.74
CA ILE A 186 6.15 -17.19 8.36
C ILE A 186 6.78 -17.33 9.74
N ASP A 187 8.06 -17.00 9.88
CA ASP A 187 8.76 -17.06 11.17
C ASP A 187 8.12 -16.15 12.21
N VAL A 188 7.62 -14.97 11.83
CA VAL A 188 6.83 -14.11 12.73
C VAL A 188 5.51 -14.78 13.12
N LEU A 189 4.76 -15.31 12.15
CA LEU A 189 3.47 -15.97 12.39
C LEU A 189 3.57 -17.20 13.29
N GLU A 190 4.67 -17.94 13.21
CA GLU A 190 4.93 -19.15 14.02
C GLU A 190 5.62 -18.82 15.36
N GLY A 191 5.95 -17.55 15.61
CA GLY A 191 6.59 -17.09 16.85
C GLY A 191 8.09 -17.37 16.94
N ASN A 192 8.73 -17.65 15.80
CA ASN A 192 10.18 -17.83 15.67
C ASN A 192 10.92 -16.49 15.48
N ALA A 193 10.21 -15.43 15.08
CA ALA A 193 10.73 -14.07 14.92
C ALA A 193 9.80 -13.02 15.54
N THR A 194 10.33 -11.82 15.75
CA THR A 194 9.59 -10.69 16.35
C THR A 194 8.88 -9.88 15.27
N ALA A 195 7.62 -9.54 15.52
CA ALA A 195 6.87 -8.62 14.69
C ALA A 195 7.35 -7.17 14.85
N SER A 196 7.09 -6.33 13.86
CA SER A 196 7.36 -4.89 13.90
C SER A 196 6.55 -4.20 15.00
N THR A 197 7.22 -3.35 15.79
CA THR A 197 6.64 -2.60 16.92
C THR A 197 7.00 -1.11 16.92
N GLU A 198 7.77 -0.68 15.92
CA GLU A 198 8.39 0.65 15.80
C GLU A 198 7.36 1.78 15.75
N TYR A 199 6.13 1.49 15.34
CA TYR A 199 5.03 2.44 15.19
C TYR A 199 3.99 2.39 16.32
N ASN A 200 4.20 1.57 17.36
CA ASN A 200 3.21 1.36 18.43
C ASN A 200 2.80 2.67 19.13
N SER A 201 3.73 3.61 19.28
CA SER A 201 3.45 4.92 19.89
C SER A 201 2.44 5.73 19.08
N LEU A 202 2.58 5.76 17.75
CA LEU A 202 1.64 6.41 16.83
C LEU A 202 0.32 5.65 16.75
N LEU A 203 0.40 4.33 16.56
CA LEU A 203 -0.78 3.48 16.37
C LEU A 203 -1.70 3.43 17.59
N SER A 204 -1.16 3.67 18.80
CA SER A 204 -1.97 3.77 20.02
C SER A 204 -2.93 4.97 20.04
N GLN A 205 -2.77 5.95 19.15
CA GLN A 205 -3.55 7.20 19.12
C GLN A 205 -4.57 7.27 17.97
N VAL A 206 -4.74 6.17 17.23
CA VAL A 206 -5.62 6.09 16.06
C VAL A 206 -6.64 4.99 16.23
N SER A 207 -7.78 5.15 15.58
CA SER A 207 -8.81 4.10 15.47
C SER A 207 -8.90 3.72 14.00
N PRO A 208 -8.43 2.55 13.55
CA PRO A 208 -8.35 2.22 12.12
C PRO A 208 -9.71 1.89 11.47
N GLU A 209 -10.81 1.95 12.23
CA GLU A 209 -12.13 1.60 11.72
C GLU A 209 -12.60 2.59 10.66
N GLY A 210 -13.11 2.06 9.55
CA GLY A 210 -13.66 2.90 8.48
C GLY A 210 -12.67 3.27 7.38
N SER A 211 -11.36 3.09 7.61
CA SER A 211 -10.29 3.50 6.71
C SER A 211 -10.38 2.84 5.34
N LEU A 212 -10.22 3.66 4.29
CA LEU A 212 -10.00 3.17 2.92
C LEU A 212 -8.50 3.00 2.62
N TYR A 213 -7.65 3.78 3.28
CA TYR A 213 -6.20 3.78 3.12
C TYR A 213 -5.52 4.15 4.42
N GLN A 214 -4.41 3.50 4.73
CA GLN A 214 -3.52 3.84 5.83
C GLN A 214 -2.06 3.73 5.37
N GLU A 215 -1.19 4.56 5.93
CA GLU A 215 0.23 4.58 5.62
C GLU A 215 1.05 4.91 6.86
N LEU A 216 2.23 4.29 6.94
CA LEU A 216 3.26 4.54 7.93
C LEU A 216 4.60 4.72 7.23
N ALA A 217 5.41 5.64 7.74
CA ALA A 217 6.78 5.79 7.28
C ALA A 217 7.67 6.38 8.37
N THR A 218 8.92 5.93 8.38
CA THR A 218 10.00 6.50 9.18
C THR A 218 10.86 7.42 8.31
N LYS A 219 11.34 8.52 8.89
CA LYS A 219 12.27 9.43 8.22
C LYS A 219 13.56 8.71 7.87
N THR A 220 13.89 8.70 6.58
CA THR A 220 15.17 8.24 6.05
C THR A 220 15.86 9.37 5.31
N ASN A 221 17.15 9.20 5.00
CA ASN A 221 17.93 10.19 4.25
C ASN A 221 17.33 10.54 2.87
N ASN A 222 16.49 9.66 2.32
CA ASN A 222 15.85 9.84 1.01
C ASN A 222 14.36 10.20 1.12
N SER A 223 13.82 10.33 2.34
CA SER A 223 12.42 10.67 2.56
C SER A 223 12.20 12.18 2.62
N THR A 224 11.03 12.64 2.19
CA THR A 224 10.59 14.04 2.31
C THR A 224 9.79 14.31 3.59
N ILE A 225 9.78 13.36 4.52
CA ILE A 225 8.97 13.42 5.74
C ILE A 225 9.61 14.43 6.70
N GLN A 226 8.81 15.40 7.15
CA GLN A 226 9.23 16.48 8.05
C GLN A 226 8.97 16.13 9.52
N ALA A 227 9.12 14.85 9.87
CA ALA A 227 8.90 14.26 11.20
C ALA A 227 9.64 12.92 11.27
N ASP A 228 10.04 12.47 12.47
CA ASP A 228 10.74 11.19 12.64
C ASP A 228 9.92 9.99 12.14
N GLN A 229 8.61 10.04 12.40
CA GLN A 229 7.64 9.08 11.87
C GLN A 229 6.35 9.78 11.47
N LEU A 230 5.68 9.20 10.49
CA LEU A 230 4.41 9.64 9.93
C LEU A 230 3.42 8.49 9.92
N TYR A 231 2.20 8.75 10.33
CA TYR A 231 1.02 7.95 10.02
C TYR A 231 0.04 8.81 9.21
N ILE A 232 -0.56 8.23 8.17
CA ILE A 232 -1.68 8.82 7.43
C ILE A 232 -2.83 7.81 7.38
N ASP A 233 -4.05 8.31 7.52
CA ASP A 233 -5.29 7.57 7.36
C ASP A 233 -6.30 8.38 6.58
N LEU A 234 -6.97 7.73 5.63
CA LEU A 234 -8.03 8.32 4.82
C LEU A 234 -9.35 7.60 5.05
N ARG A 235 -10.41 8.39 5.20
CA ARG A 235 -11.79 7.91 5.35
C ARG A 235 -12.73 8.71 4.47
N LYS A 236 -13.77 8.03 4.00
CA LYS A 236 -14.97 8.68 3.45
C LYS A 236 -15.97 8.85 4.59
N LEU A 237 -16.54 10.04 4.70
CA LEU A 237 -17.57 10.37 5.70
C LEU A 237 -18.98 10.18 5.12
N ASP A 238 -19.97 10.10 5.99
CA ASP A 238 -21.37 9.83 5.61
C ASP A 238 -21.99 10.95 4.76
N ASP A 239 -21.50 12.18 4.92
CA ASP A 239 -21.91 13.35 4.13
C ASP A 239 -21.27 13.38 2.72
N GLY A 240 -20.45 12.38 2.38
CA GLY A 240 -19.74 12.27 1.11
C GLY A 240 -18.41 13.02 1.06
N SER A 241 -18.04 13.74 2.12
CA SER A 241 -16.71 14.34 2.26
C SER A 241 -15.67 13.30 2.69
N TYR A 242 -14.42 13.74 2.84
CA TYR A 242 -13.29 12.90 3.19
C TYR A 242 -12.55 13.48 4.39
N SER A 243 -12.03 12.60 5.23
CA SER A 243 -11.16 12.96 6.34
C SER A 243 -9.79 12.33 6.15
N GLN A 244 -8.74 13.13 6.30
CA GLN A 244 -7.37 12.69 6.43
C GLN A 244 -6.92 12.91 7.87
N THR A 245 -6.54 11.84 8.56
CA THR A 245 -5.85 11.92 9.85
C THR A 245 -4.37 11.69 9.62
N SER A 246 -3.53 12.60 10.09
CA SER A 246 -2.08 12.48 10.04
C SER A 246 -1.50 12.61 11.45
N LEU A 247 -0.61 11.70 11.84
CA LEU A 247 0.14 11.81 13.09
C LEU A 247 1.62 11.93 12.77
N TYR A 248 2.28 12.89 13.39
CA TYR A 248 3.70 13.18 13.23
C TYR A 248 4.40 12.98 14.56
N LEU A 249 5.34 12.06 14.63
CA LEU A 249 6.24 11.89 15.77
C LEU A 249 7.43 12.84 15.62
N ASN A 250 7.69 13.68 16.62
CA ASN A 250 8.77 14.68 16.60
C ASN A 250 8.80 15.49 15.27
N PRO A 251 7.72 16.22 14.92
CA PRO A 251 7.74 17.04 13.70
C PRO A 251 8.85 18.09 13.77
N ASP A 252 9.49 18.34 12.62
CA ASP A 252 10.48 19.41 12.47
C ASP A 252 9.85 20.75 12.90
N PRO A 253 10.54 21.63 13.65
CA PRO A 253 9.94 22.86 14.18
C PRO A 253 9.33 23.77 13.10
N GLU A 254 9.98 23.88 11.94
CA GLU A 254 9.49 24.65 10.79
C GLU A 254 8.19 24.07 10.24
N PHE A 255 8.08 22.75 10.19
CA PHE A 255 6.86 22.06 9.75
C PHE A 255 5.71 22.24 10.75
N ALA A 256 6.01 22.18 12.05
CA ALA A 256 5.01 22.44 13.09
C ALA A 256 4.42 23.86 12.97
N GLU A 257 5.24 24.87 12.66
CA GLU A 257 4.74 26.23 12.40
C GLU A 257 3.95 26.32 11.09
N LYS A 258 4.35 25.60 10.05
CA LYS A 258 3.60 25.50 8.80
C LYS A 258 2.19 24.93 9.03
N ILE A 259 2.04 23.88 9.83
CA ILE A 259 0.73 23.31 10.18
C ILE A 259 -0.17 24.37 10.84
N LYS A 260 0.36 25.14 11.79
CA LYS A 260 -0.40 26.21 12.48
C LYS A 260 -0.84 27.31 11.50
N ALA A 261 0.04 27.72 10.59
CA ALA A 261 -0.28 28.73 9.58
C ALA A 261 -1.39 28.24 8.63
N PHE A 262 -1.35 26.97 8.22
CA PHE A 262 -2.38 26.37 7.38
C PHE A 262 -3.72 26.31 8.11
N GLN A 263 -3.73 25.91 9.39
CA GLN A 263 -4.94 25.89 10.21
C GLN A 263 -5.64 27.26 10.27
N ALA A 264 -4.88 28.36 10.44
CA ALA A 264 -5.43 29.69 10.58
C ALA A 264 -6.23 30.18 9.35
N ASN A 265 -5.83 29.77 8.15
CA ASN A 265 -6.42 30.22 6.88
C ASN A 265 -7.28 29.13 6.20
N SER A 266 -7.67 28.09 6.93
CA SER A 266 -8.25 26.85 6.39
C SER A 266 -9.59 27.06 5.67
N THR A 267 -10.46 27.93 6.20
CA THR A 267 -11.80 28.17 5.65
C THR A 267 -11.79 28.77 4.24
N GLU A 268 -10.81 29.61 3.91
CA GLU A 268 -10.65 30.19 2.57
C GLU A 268 -10.30 29.13 1.52
N ARG A 269 -9.70 28.01 1.94
CA ARG A 269 -9.35 26.87 1.08
C ARG A 269 -10.42 25.77 1.08
N GLY A 270 -11.54 25.98 1.77
CA GLY A 270 -12.65 25.04 1.83
C GLY A 270 -12.40 23.81 2.72
N VAL A 271 -11.37 23.84 3.57
CA VAL A 271 -10.95 22.71 4.41
C VAL A 271 -11.19 23.01 5.89
N THR A 272 -11.47 21.99 6.69
CA THR A 272 -11.56 22.09 8.14
C THR A 272 -10.36 21.41 8.79
N TYR A 273 -9.70 22.09 9.72
CA TYR A 273 -8.56 21.58 10.47
C TYR A 273 -8.91 21.32 11.94
N ASN A 274 -8.41 20.21 12.47
CA ASN A 274 -8.30 19.99 13.90
C ASN A 274 -6.88 19.49 14.21
N VAL A 275 -6.11 20.29 14.95
CA VAL A 275 -4.72 19.99 15.29
C VAL A 275 -4.59 19.91 16.80
N THR A 276 -4.05 18.80 17.29
CA THR A 276 -3.78 18.55 18.71
C THR A 276 -2.37 18.01 18.87
N THR A 277 -1.63 18.50 19.87
CA THR A 277 -0.30 17.98 20.21
C THR A 277 -0.35 17.36 21.60
N SER A 278 0.13 16.12 21.71
CA SER A 278 0.25 15.38 22.97
C SER A 278 1.67 14.85 23.11
N GLY A 279 2.42 15.40 24.06
CA GLY A 279 3.85 15.11 24.20
C GLY A 279 4.60 15.49 22.92
N ASN A 280 5.19 14.48 22.28
CA ASN A 280 5.97 14.64 21.06
C ASN A 280 5.22 14.21 19.79
N ILE A 281 3.92 13.94 19.87
CA ILE A 281 3.08 13.58 18.73
C ILE A 281 2.12 14.73 18.41
N THR A 282 2.16 15.19 17.17
CA THR A 282 1.19 16.13 16.61
C THR A 282 0.21 15.38 15.74
N LYS A 283 -1.06 15.39 16.12
CA LYS A 283 -2.18 14.83 15.36
C LYS A 283 -2.90 15.96 14.63
N MET A 284 -3.09 15.77 13.33
CA MET A 284 -3.78 16.69 12.44
C MET A 284 -4.92 15.93 11.75
N ILE A 285 -6.11 16.51 11.74
CA ILE A 285 -7.26 15.98 11.01
C ILE A 285 -7.71 17.07 10.05
N ILE A 286 -7.74 16.75 8.76
CA ILE A 286 -8.25 17.61 7.69
C ILE A 286 -9.53 16.97 7.15
N THR A 287 -10.61 17.73 7.09
CA THR A 287 -11.87 17.27 6.49
C THR A 287 -12.29 18.21 5.37
N SER A 288 -12.62 17.64 4.20
CA SER A 288 -13.07 18.40 3.03
C SER A 288 -13.65 17.50 1.93
N ASP A 289 -14.18 18.09 0.87
CA ASP A 289 -14.34 17.37 -0.40
C ASP A 289 -12.99 16.86 -0.93
N PHE A 290 -13.03 15.84 -1.81
CA PHE A 290 -11.83 15.16 -2.33
C PHE A 290 -10.81 16.12 -2.94
N ARG A 291 -11.25 17.12 -3.72
CA ARG A 291 -10.35 17.99 -4.47
C ARG A 291 -9.60 18.92 -3.53
N SER A 292 -10.31 19.54 -2.60
CA SER A 292 -9.71 20.47 -1.64
C SER A 292 -8.79 19.72 -0.66
N LEU A 293 -9.20 18.52 -0.21
CA LEU A 293 -8.34 17.66 0.63
C LEU A 293 -7.02 17.31 -0.06
N LEU A 294 -7.08 16.95 -1.34
CA LEU A 294 -5.90 16.59 -2.11
C LEU A 294 -4.96 17.78 -2.31
N ASN A 295 -5.47 18.95 -2.70
CA ASN A 295 -4.67 20.16 -2.84
C ASN A 295 -3.99 20.54 -1.52
N GLU A 296 -4.72 20.43 -0.40
CA GLU A 296 -4.19 20.78 0.92
C GLU A 296 -3.05 19.84 1.33
N THR A 297 -3.22 18.54 1.05
CA THR A 297 -2.18 17.52 1.32
C THR A 297 -0.93 17.76 0.48
N GLU A 298 -1.09 18.13 -0.80
CA GLU A 298 0.03 18.50 -1.68
C GLU A 298 0.78 19.73 -1.13
N MET A 299 0.05 20.80 -0.79
CA MET A 299 0.65 22.02 -0.26
C MET A 299 1.40 21.79 1.06
N LEU A 300 0.91 20.88 1.92
CA LEU A 300 1.60 20.50 3.15
C LEU A 300 2.90 19.73 2.90
N SER A 301 2.99 18.97 1.80
CA SER A 301 4.16 18.16 1.45
C SER A 301 5.32 18.94 0.79
N GLN A 302 5.08 20.16 0.30
CA GLN A 302 6.07 21.04 -0.35
C GLN A 302 6.92 21.84 0.65
#